data_AF-A0A6J4TTR1-F1
#
_entry.id   AF-A0A6J4TTR1-F1
#
_cell.length_a   1.000
_cell.length_b   1.000
_cell.length_c   1.000
_cell.angle_alpha   90.00
_cell.angle_beta   90.00
_cell.angle_gamma   90.00
#
_symmetry.space_group_name_H-M   'P 1'
#
loop_
_entity.id
_entity.type
_entity.pdbx_description
1 polymer ?
#
loop_
_entity_poly.entity_id
_entity_poly.type
_entity_poly.pdbx_seq_one_letter_code
_entity_poly.pdbx_strand_id
1 'polypeptide(L)'
;MAETARQDDAARLLLAASHRRAVATTDLFLTETLRLSDRQRATVRTLLDKLVRAIEDELRASLAETFAGEAALQAALASAHVQIVVPLLARSEALHDPELVAILLRRVEEHRIYRGASRADDALQTLIADRDAAIAATAMAVLTGRSRRLDRFHDPVLARTELPADVQHRLVWTIAAALRRYMADQHGIDPAAADSALASAAGTLLSAYDEGDTLDARSVRLAQRLGEAERLDGAAFLSFLTGGTLTLFLAGLSVRTGLSYASVWDVLSDPAGRGLVYLLRAAGIPRQEAAAILIALGSITDEAGLASAVDLFDVTNEAAARRALSLWSLDPAYRAALIRIGEPRGAA
;
A
#
# COMPACT_ATOMS: atom_id res chain seq x y z
N MET A 1 -33.67 -8.89 33.95
CA MET A 1 -33.46 -8.10 32.73
C MET A 1 -32.81 -6.74 33.01
N ALA A 2 -33.28 -5.93 33.97
CA ALA A 2 -32.64 -4.65 34.31
C ALA A 2 -31.23 -4.77 34.96
N GLU A 3 -30.97 -5.85 35.72
CA GLU A 3 -29.66 -6.14 36.33
C GLU A 3 -28.60 -6.50 35.28
N THR A 4 -28.99 -7.31 34.30
CA THR A 4 -28.13 -7.80 33.20
C THR A 4 -27.76 -6.66 32.25
N ALA A 5 -28.70 -5.76 31.94
CA ALA A 5 -28.43 -4.54 31.16
C ALA A 5 -27.49 -3.56 31.90
N ARG A 6 -27.62 -3.43 33.23
CA ARG A 6 -26.70 -2.62 34.06
C ARG A 6 -25.29 -3.21 34.14
N GLN A 7 -25.17 -4.54 34.21
CA GLN A 7 -23.87 -5.24 34.22
C GLN A 7 -23.15 -5.13 32.86
N ASP A 8 -23.88 -5.22 31.75
CA ASP A 8 -23.35 -4.97 30.40
C ASP A 8 -22.82 -3.52 30.25
N ASP A 9 -23.52 -2.53 30.81
CA ASP A 9 -23.06 -1.14 30.78
C ASP A 9 -21.81 -0.92 31.65
N ALA A 10 -21.71 -1.56 32.82
CA ALA A 10 -20.51 -1.50 33.65
C ALA A 10 -19.29 -2.15 32.96
N ALA A 11 -19.48 -3.30 32.29
CA ALA A 11 -18.45 -3.96 31.51
C ALA A 11 -17.99 -3.09 30.32
N ARG A 12 -18.91 -2.43 29.62
CA ARG A 12 -18.61 -1.47 28.54
C ARG A 12 -17.80 -0.27 29.02
N LEU A 13 -18.16 0.30 30.18
CA LEU A 13 -17.41 1.41 30.77
C LEU A 13 -15.98 1.00 31.17
N LEU A 14 -15.80 -0.21 31.73
CA LEU A 14 -14.48 -0.75 32.06
C LEU A 14 -13.63 -1.00 30.81
N LEU A 15 -14.22 -1.58 29.75
CA LEU A 15 -13.56 -1.78 28.47
C LEU A 15 -13.16 -0.45 27.82
N ALA A 16 -14.05 0.55 27.81
CA ALA A 16 -13.76 1.88 27.27
C ALA A 16 -12.63 2.58 28.04
N ALA A 17 -12.61 2.49 29.37
CA ALA A 17 -11.54 3.04 30.20
C ALA A 17 -10.21 2.29 30.02
N SER A 18 -10.25 0.97 29.86
CA SER A 18 -9.07 0.16 29.54
C SER A 18 -8.50 0.51 28.16
N HIS A 19 -9.37 0.59 27.14
CA HIS A 19 -9.00 0.96 25.78
C HIS A 19 -8.40 2.36 25.74
N ARG A 20 -9.01 3.35 26.40
CA ARG A 20 -8.46 4.71 26.49
C ARG A 20 -7.07 4.73 27.13
N ARG A 21 -6.85 3.94 28.19
CA ARG A 21 -5.54 3.83 28.83
C ARG A 21 -4.52 3.20 27.89
N ALA A 22 -4.86 2.10 27.22
CA ALA A 22 -3.99 1.46 26.24
C ALA A 22 -3.58 2.43 25.13
N VAL A 23 -4.54 3.15 24.54
CA VAL A 23 -4.27 4.16 23.51
C VAL A 23 -3.40 5.29 24.04
N ALA A 24 -3.66 5.79 25.26
CA ALA A 24 -2.86 6.85 25.87
C ALA A 24 -1.43 6.41 26.19
N THR A 25 -1.24 5.17 26.66
CA THR A 25 0.09 4.58 26.86
C THR A 25 0.84 4.52 25.53
N THR A 26 0.22 3.98 24.48
CA THR A 26 0.82 3.94 23.15
C THR A 26 1.15 5.36 22.65
N ASP A 27 0.26 6.33 22.81
CA ASP A 27 0.49 7.72 22.37
C ASP A 27 1.63 8.42 23.13
N LEU A 28 1.74 8.21 24.44
CA LEU A 28 2.78 8.82 25.28
C LEU A 28 4.17 8.22 25.04
N PHE A 29 4.25 6.93 24.70
CA PHE A 29 5.52 6.23 24.48
C PHE A 29 5.87 6.02 23.00
N LEU A 30 5.09 6.58 22.07
CA LEU A 30 5.41 6.61 20.65
C LEU A 30 6.67 7.46 20.42
N THR A 31 7.68 6.86 19.80
CA THR A 31 8.89 7.59 19.38
C THR A 31 8.55 8.52 18.22
N GLU A 32 9.15 9.71 18.17
CA GLU A 32 8.91 10.70 17.09
C GLU A 32 9.17 10.12 15.69
N THR A 33 10.13 9.19 15.54
CA THR A 33 10.42 8.52 14.27
C THR A 33 9.30 7.58 13.78
N LEU A 34 8.46 7.08 14.69
CA LEU A 34 7.32 6.22 14.39
C LEU A 34 6.01 7.02 14.31
N ARG A 35 6.05 8.32 14.64
CA ARG A 35 4.88 9.16 14.71
C ARG A 35 4.52 9.67 13.32
N LEU A 36 3.31 9.34 12.85
CA LEU A 36 2.78 9.94 11.64
C LEU A 36 2.57 11.44 11.85
N SER A 37 2.98 12.25 10.87
CA SER A 37 2.64 13.67 10.82
C SER A 37 1.13 13.88 10.59
N ASP A 38 0.61 15.05 10.95
CA ASP A 38 -0.79 15.42 10.68
C ASP A 38 -1.13 15.34 9.19
N ARG A 39 -0.16 15.72 8.35
CA ARG A 39 -0.29 15.61 6.89
C ARG A 39 -0.41 14.15 6.46
N GLN A 40 0.48 13.26 6.93
CA GLN A 40 0.41 11.83 6.61
C GLN A 40 -0.92 11.23 7.08
N ARG A 41 -1.37 11.53 8.31
CA ARG A 41 -2.68 11.08 8.83
C ARG A 41 -3.83 11.52 7.93
N ALA A 42 -3.87 12.79 7.53
CA ALA A 42 -4.91 13.32 6.66
C ALA A 42 -4.90 12.67 5.26
N THR A 43 -3.71 12.44 4.69
CA THR A 43 -3.58 11.76 3.39
C THR A 43 -4.00 10.30 3.46
N VAL A 44 -3.61 9.56 4.50
CA VAL A 44 -4.03 8.16 4.73
C VAL A 44 -5.56 8.08 4.83
N ARG A 45 -6.19 8.95 5.63
CA ARG A 45 -7.65 9.00 5.76
C ARG A 45 -8.34 9.29 4.43
N THR A 46 -7.80 10.25 3.66
CA THR A 46 -8.34 10.61 2.34
C THR A 46 -8.23 9.45 1.35
N LEU A 47 -7.09 8.74 1.35
CA LEU A 47 -6.89 7.55 0.52
C LEU A 47 -7.87 6.43 0.89
N LEU A 48 -8.03 6.15 2.18
CA LEU A 48 -8.96 5.15 2.68
C LEU A 48 -10.40 5.50 2.29
N ASP A 49 -10.83 6.74 2.51
CA ASP A 49 -12.17 7.21 2.15
C ASP A 49 -12.42 7.08 0.63
N LYS A 50 -11.45 7.46 -0.21
CA LYS A 50 -11.54 7.31 -1.67
C LYS A 50 -11.60 5.83 -2.09
N LEU A 51 -10.78 4.97 -1.48
CA LEU A 51 -10.76 3.55 -1.78
C LEU A 51 -12.09 2.87 -1.41
N VAL A 52 -12.59 3.10 -0.20
CA VAL A 52 -13.87 2.54 0.26
C VAL A 52 -15.01 3.00 -0.65
N ARG A 53 -15.05 4.28 -1.04
CA ARG A 53 -16.06 4.80 -1.97
C ARG A 53 -16.00 4.15 -3.34
N ALA A 54 -14.80 4.00 -3.91
CA ALA A 54 -14.66 3.38 -5.22
C ALA A 54 -15.24 1.95 -5.25
N ILE A 55 -14.95 1.16 -4.20
CA ILE A 55 -15.47 -0.21 -4.07
C ILE A 55 -16.99 -0.19 -3.80
N GLU A 56 -17.45 0.72 -2.94
CA GLU A 56 -18.88 0.94 -2.67
C GLU A 56 -19.64 1.26 -3.98
N ASP A 57 -19.12 2.18 -4.79
CA ASP A 57 -19.74 2.61 -6.04
C ASP A 57 -19.82 1.46 -7.07
N GLU A 58 -18.75 0.66 -7.21
CA GLU A 58 -18.74 -0.54 -8.06
C GLU A 58 -19.81 -1.56 -7.62
N LEU A 59 -19.94 -1.81 -6.31
CA LEU A 59 -20.97 -2.72 -5.78
C LEU A 59 -22.38 -2.16 -5.96
N ARG A 60 -22.57 -0.85 -5.73
CA ARG A 60 -23.86 -0.18 -5.87
C ARG A 60 -24.37 -0.20 -7.30
N ALA A 61 -23.49 -0.04 -8.28
CA ALA A 61 -23.87 -0.16 -9.69
C ALA A 61 -24.46 -1.55 -10.00
N SER A 62 -23.80 -2.62 -9.54
CA SER A 62 -24.28 -3.99 -9.72
C SER A 62 -25.60 -4.27 -8.97
N LEU A 63 -25.74 -3.75 -7.75
CA LEU A 63 -26.97 -3.90 -6.96
C LEU A 63 -28.15 -3.11 -7.55
N ALA A 64 -27.90 -1.91 -8.09
CA ALA A 64 -28.95 -1.08 -8.70
C ALA A 64 -29.60 -1.76 -9.92
N GLU A 65 -28.81 -2.52 -10.68
CA GLU A 65 -29.34 -3.36 -11.77
C GLU A 65 -30.16 -4.54 -11.24
N THR A 66 -29.67 -5.20 -10.17
CA THR A 66 -30.33 -6.37 -9.58
C THR A 66 -31.68 -6.03 -8.93
N PHE A 67 -31.78 -4.86 -8.30
CA PHE A 67 -32.99 -4.39 -7.59
C PHE A 67 -33.76 -3.32 -8.36
N ALA A 68 -33.75 -3.36 -9.70
CA ALA A 68 -34.47 -2.39 -10.53
C ALA A 68 -36.00 -2.32 -10.28
N GLY A 69 -36.58 -3.35 -9.64
CA GLY A 69 -37.98 -3.35 -9.22
C GLY A 69 -38.29 -2.55 -7.95
N GLU A 70 -37.27 -2.21 -7.15
CA GLU A 70 -37.41 -1.51 -5.86
C GLU A 70 -36.99 -0.04 -6.00
N ALA A 71 -37.89 0.81 -6.48
CA ALA A 71 -37.58 2.19 -6.86
C ALA A 71 -36.91 3.02 -5.75
N ALA A 72 -37.31 2.81 -4.48
CA ALA A 72 -36.73 3.51 -3.33
C ALA A 72 -35.26 3.10 -3.07
N LEU A 73 -34.98 1.80 -3.12
CA LEU A 73 -33.63 1.27 -2.96
C LEU A 73 -32.76 1.65 -4.15
N GLN A 74 -33.27 1.53 -5.38
CA GLN A 74 -32.54 1.90 -6.58
C GLN A 74 -32.16 3.39 -6.57
N ALA A 75 -33.09 4.28 -6.20
CA ALA A 75 -32.79 5.71 -6.06
C ALA A 75 -31.74 5.98 -4.97
N ALA A 76 -31.79 5.25 -3.86
CA ALA A 76 -30.80 5.36 -2.80
C ALA A 76 -29.42 4.89 -3.26
N LEU A 77 -29.32 3.74 -3.92
CA LEU A 77 -28.08 3.17 -4.46
C LEU A 77 -27.50 4.00 -5.62
N ALA A 78 -28.33 4.62 -6.45
CA ALA A 78 -27.88 5.50 -7.53
C ALA A 78 -27.41 6.89 -7.03
N SER A 79 -27.78 7.29 -5.80
CA SER A 79 -27.44 8.62 -5.28
C SER A 79 -26.00 8.71 -4.80
N ALA A 80 -25.16 9.44 -5.55
CA ALA A 80 -23.76 9.73 -5.20
C ALA A 80 -23.58 10.57 -3.92
N HIS A 81 -24.65 11.21 -3.43
CA HIS A 81 -24.60 12.06 -2.23
C HIS A 81 -24.72 11.26 -0.92
N VAL A 82 -25.26 10.05 -0.98
CA VAL A 82 -25.50 9.22 0.21
C VAL A 82 -24.26 8.40 0.50
N GLN A 83 -23.55 8.77 1.57
CA GLN A 83 -22.42 8.00 2.08
C GLN A 83 -22.96 6.88 2.97
N ILE A 84 -22.91 5.64 2.48
CA ILE A 84 -23.47 4.51 3.23
C ILE A 84 -22.37 3.85 4.06
N VAL A 85 -21.27 3.45 3.41
CA VAL A 85 -20.31 2.52 4.00
C VAL A 85 -19.34 3.24 4.94
N VAL A 86 -18.81 4.40 4.52
CA VAL A 86 -17.81 5.16 5.32
C VAL A 86 -18.29 5.46 6.75
N PRO A 87 -19.51 5.99 6.98
CA PRO A 87 -19.99 6.25 8.35
C PRO A 87 -20.23 4.99 9.18
N LEU A 88 -20.59 3.87 8.53
CA LEU A 88 -20.78 2.57 9.19
C LEU A 88 -19.44 1.98 9.62
N LEU A 89 -18.45 2.01 8.72
CA LEU A 89 -17.13 1.46 8.99
C LEU A 89 -16.33 2.30 9.98
N ALA A 90 -16.51 3.63 10.00
CA ALA A 90 -15.88 4.51 10.97
C ALA A 90 -16.27 4.20 12.44
N ARG A 91 -17.38 3.49 12.66
CA ARG A 91 -17.82 3.03 13.98
C ARG A 91 -17.38 1.59 14.30
N SER A 92 -16.71 0.93 13.35
CA SER A 92 -16.29 -0.46 13.45
C SER A 92 -14.77 -0.56 13.44
N GLU A 93 -14.24 -1.66 13.98
CA GLU A 93 -12.80 -1.95 13.87
C GLU A 93 -12.39 -2.56 12.53
N ALA A 94 -13.34 -2.73 11.60
CA ALA A 94 -13.11 -3.46 10.35
C ALA A 94 -12.10 -2.80 9.40
N LEU A 95 -11.77 -1.51 9.61
CA LEU A 95 -10.76 -0.79 8.85
C LEU A 95 -9.38 -0.74 9.52
N HIS A 96 -9.22 -1.33 10.71
CA HIS A 96 -7.93 -1.39 11.43
C HIS A 96 -7.04 -2.57 10.97
N ASP A 97 -7.25 -3.08 9.76
CA ASP A 97 -6.41 -4.14 9.20
C ASP A 97 -4.96 -3.63 9.02
N PRO A 98 -3.97 -4.21 9.73
CA PRO A 98 -2.60 -3.73 9.68
C PRO A 98 -1.98 -3.83 8.29
N GLU A 99 -2.39 -4.81 7.47
CA GLU A 99 -1.90 -4.94 6.10
C GLU A 99 -2.44 -3.82 5.21
N LEU A 100 -3.72 -3.45 5.36
CA LEU A 100 -4.32 -2.32 4.67
C LEU A 100 -3.64 -1.00 5.07
N VAL A 101 -3.40 -0.80 6.36
CA VAL A 101 -2.71 0.39 6.88
C VAL A 101 -1.29 0.48 6.32
N ALA A 102 -0.55 -0.64 6.28
CA ALA A 102 0.79 -0.68 5.69
C ALA A 102 0.79 -0.28 4.21
N ILE A 103 -0.18 -0.74 3.41
CA ILE A 103 -0.33 -0.35 2.00
C ILE A 103 -0.63 1.14 1.85
N LEU A 104 -1.52 1.68 2.69
CA LEU A 104 -1.86 3.11 2.68
C LEU A 104 -0.64 3.97 3.04
N LEU A 105 0.11 3.59 4.08
CA LEU A 105 1.33 4.28 4.50
C LEU A 105 2.39 4.23 3.40
N ARG A 106 2.59 3.06 2.80
CA ARG A 106 3.45 2.89 1.64
C ARG A 106 3.06 3.86 0.52
N ARG A 107 1.77 3.96 0.20
CA ARG A 107 1.28 4.86 -0.86
C ARG A 107 1.56 6.33 -0.58
N VAL A 108 1.39 6.75 0.67
CA VAL A 108 1.72 8.12 1.11
C VAL A 108 3.22 8.40 0.96
N GLU A 109 4.06 7.43 1.33
CA GLU A 109 5.51 7.58 1.26
C GLU A 109 6.03 7.57 -0.19
N GLU A 110 5.52 6.67 -1.04
CA GLU A 110 5.78 6.69 -2.48
C GLU A 110 5.44 8.05 -3.10
N HIS A 111 4.31 8.64 -2.69
CA HIS A 111 3.88 9.93 -3.18
C HIS A 111 4.80 11.06 -2.70
N ARG A 112 5.26 11.02 -1.44
CA ARG A 112 6.23 11.97 -0.90
C ARG A 112 7.53 11.92 -1.71
N ILE A 113 8.04 10.72 -1.97
CA ILE A 113 9.26 10.54 -2.77
C ILE A 113 9.07 11.05 -4.20
N TYR A 114 7.94 10.72 -4.82
CA TYR A 114 7.59 11.19 -6.15
C TYR A 114 7.52 12.73 -6.25
N ARG A 115 7.00 13.41 -5.22
CA ARG A 115 6.92 14.88 -5.19
C ARG A 115 8.27 15.56 -5.00
N GLY A 116 9.21 14.91 -4.31
CA GLY A 116 10.57 15.43 -4.12
C GLY A 116 11.52 15.17 -5.29
N ALA A 117 11.19 14.26 -6.20
CA ALA A 117 12.01 13.97 -7.36
C ALA A 117 12.11 15.18 -8.31
N SER A 118 13.31 15.42 -8.85
CA SER A 118 13.59 16.55 -9.76
C SER A 118 12.87 16.43 -11.11
N ARG A 119 12.58 15.20 -11.56
CA ARG A 119 11.92 14.89 -12.86
C ARG A 119 12.64 15.44 -14.08
N ALA A 120 13.92 15.77 -13.97
CA ALA A 120 14.71 16.37 -15.06
C ALA A 120 14.87 15.42 -16.26
N ASP A 121 15.01 14.11 -16.02
CA ASP A 121 15.10 13.07 -17.04
C ASP A 121 14.07 11.96 -16.73
N ASP A 122 12.91 11.99 -17.40
CA ASP A 122 11.91 10.94 -17.26
C ASP A 122 12.37 9.69 -18.03
N ALA A 123 13.18 8.85 -17.37
CA ALA A 123 13.70 7.59 -17.89
C ALA A 123 12.64 6.73 -18.60
N LEU A 124 11.40 6.80 -18.11
CA LEU A 124 10.28 6.04 -18.66
C LEU A 124 9.91 6.51 -20.08
N GLN A 125 10.03 7.81 -20.38
CA GLN A 125 9.81 8.33 -21.74
C GLN A 125 10.86 7.82 -22.72
N THR A 126 12.13 7.77 -22.29
CA THR A 126 13.21 7.17 -23.08
C THR A 126 12.94 5.69 -23.36
N LEU A 127 12.46 4.94 -22.36
CA LEU A 127 12.11 3.52 -22.52
C LEU A 127 10.87 3.29 -23.39
N ILE A 128 9.94 4.25 -23.46
CA ILE A 128 8.78 4.18 -24.37
C ILE A 128 9.20 4.38 -25.83
N ALA A 129 10.20 5.24 -26.07
CA ALA A 129 10.76 5.47 -27.40
C ALA A 129 11.85 4.44 -27.78
N ASP A 130 11.96 3.34 -27.04
CA ASP A 130 12.98 2.32 -27.27
C ASP A 130 12.79 1.61 -28.60
N ARG A 131 13.89 1.13 -29.19
CA ARG A 131 13.88 0.37 -30.45
C ARG A 131 13.34 -1.04 -30.25
N ASP A 132 13.49 -1.61 -29.05
CA ASP A 132 12.87 -2.87 -28.70
C ASP A 132 11.38 -2.64 -28.40
N ALA A 133 10.52 -3.09 -29.32
CA ALA A 133 9.08 -2.95 -29.22
C ALA A 133 8.50 -3.58 -27.93
N ALA A 134 9.13 -4.61 -27.40
CA ALA A 134 8.64 -5.29 -26.21
C ALA A 134 9.01 -4.54 -24.92
N ILE A 135 10.18 -3.88 -24.88
CA ILE A 135 10.53 -2.92 -23.82
C ILE A 135 9.60 -1.72 -23.89
N ALA A 136 9.42 -1.12 -25.08
CA ALA A 136 8.54 0.02 -25.28
C ALA A 136 7.09 -0.26 -24.85
N ALA A 137 6.53 -1.41 -25.23
CA ALA A 137 5.19 -1.82 -24.82
C ALA A 137 5.06 -1.99 -23.30
N THR A 138 6.06 -2.60 -22.66
CA THR A 138 6.05 -2.80 -21.20
C THR A 138 6.23 -1.46 -20.46
N ALA A 139 7.06 -0.55 -20.98
CA ALA A 139 7.23 0.80 -20.46
C ALA A 139 5.94 1.63 -20.57
N MET A 140 5.22 1.51 -21.70
CA MET A 140 3.90 2.12 -21.85
C MET A 140 2.91 1.58 -20.81
N ALA A 141 2.90 0.27 -20.56
CA ALA A 141 2.06 -0.32 -19.53
C ALA A 141 2.38 0.21 -18.12
N VAL A 142 3.66 0.45 -17.80
CA VAL A 142 4.08 1.09 -16.55
C VAL A 142 3.60 2.54 -16.48
N LEU A 143 3.72 3.31 -17.58
CA LEU A 143 3.25 4.70 -17.63
C LEU A 143 1.74 4.80 -17.42
N THR A 144 0.95 3.93 -18.08
CA THR A 144 -0.50 3.87 -17.87
C THR A 144 -0.85 3.48 -16.43
N GLY A 145 -0.13 2.55 -15.81
CA GLY A 145 -0.35 2.21 -14.41
C GLY A 145 -0.02 3.38 -13.47
N ARG A 146 1.09 4.09 -13.71
CA ARG A 146 1.51 5.28 -12.96
C ARG A 146 0.51 6.42 -13.06
N SER A 147 -0.11 6.63 -14.23
CA SER A 147 -1.11 7.69 -14.39
C SER A 147 -2.40 7.44 -13.60
N ARG A 148 -2.81 6.17 -13.42
CA ARG A 148 -3.96 5.80 -12.57
C ARG A 148 -3.76 6.10 -11.09
N ARG A 149 -2.51 6.29 -10.68
CA ARG A 149 -2.08 6.47 -9.28
C ARG A 149 -2.15 7.93 -8.80
N LEU A 150 -2.47 8.87 -9.67
CA LEU A 150 -2.58 10.30 -9.38
C LEU A 150 -3.93 10.82 -9.85
N ASP A 151 -4.57 11.68 -9.07
CA ASP A 151 -5.75 12.41 -9.54
C ASP A 151 -5.38 13.70 -10.28
N ARG A 152 -6.41 14.43 -10.74
CA ARG A 152 -6.26 15.72 -11.45
C ARG A 152 -5.56 16.81 -10.65
N PHE A 153 -5.48 16.68 -9.33
CA PHE A 153 -4.78 17.61 -8.44
C PHE A 153 -3.39 17.09 -8.05
N HIS A 154 -2.97 15.99 -8.67
CA HIS A 154 -1.76 15.25 -8.33
C HIS A 154 -1.75 14.71 -6.90
N ASP A 155 -2.91 14.49 -6.29
CA ASP A 155 -2.98 13.75 -5.03
C ASP A 155 -2.86 12.24 -5.29
N PRO A 156 -2.31 11.47 -4.33
CA PRO A 156 -2.21 10.04 -4.49
C PRO A 156 -3.60 9.41 -4.55
N VAL A 157 -3.72 8.40 -5.41
CA VAL A 157 -4.87 7.50 -5.50
C VAL A 157 -4.37 6.08 -5.27
N LEU A 158 -5.16 5.28 -4.58
CA LEU A 158 -4.98 3.85 -4.42
C LEU A 158 -6.20 3.18 -5.02
N ALA A 159 -6.02 2.50 -6.16
CA ALA A 159 -7.10 1.75 -6.79
C ALA A 159 -7.26 0.37 -6.13
N ARG A 160 -8.47 -0.17 -6.15
CA ARG A 160 -8.78 -1.52 -5.65
C ARG A 160 -7.89 -2.59 -6.28
N THR A 161 -7.53 -2.44 -7.55
CA THR A 161 -6.67 -3.37 -8.30
C THR A 161 -5.20 -3.34 -7.86
N GLU A 162 -4.77 -2.36 -7.07
CA GLU A 162 -3.41 -2.26 -6.53
C GLU A 162 -3.27 -2.88 -5.14
N LEU A 163 -4.37 -3.32 -4.54
CA LEU A 163 -4.34 -4.07 -3.29
C LEU A 163 -3.92 -5.52 -3.58
N PRO A 164 -3.14 -6.15 -2.68
CA PRO A 164 -2.95 -7.59 -2.70
C PRO A 164 -4.29 -8.34 -2.62
N ALA A 165 -4.38 -9.48 -3.29
CA ALA A 165 -5.60 -10.29 -3.39
C ALA A 165 -6.32 -10.48 -2.03
N ASP A 166 -5.58 -10.84 -0.98
CA ASP A 166 -6.16 -11.15 0.33
C ASP A 166 -6.77 -9.91 1.01
N VAL A 167 -6.06 -8.77 0.95
CA VAL A 167 -6.53 -7.50 1.51
C VAL A 167 -7.76 -7.01 0.74
N GLN A 168 -7.70 -7.11 -0.59
CA GLN A 168 -8.82 -6.76 -1.46
C GLN A 168 -10.05 -7.61 -1.13
N HIS A 169 -9.87 -8.93 -1.01
CA HIS A 169 -10.92 -9.88 -0.67
C HIS A 169 -11.59 -9.51 0.66
N ARG A 170 -10.82 -9.33 1.73
CA ARG A 170 -11.35 -8.92 3.05
C ARG A 170 -12.11 -7.59 2.97
N LEU A 171 -11.55 -6.61 2.27
CA LEU A 171 -12.15 -5.28 2.17
C LEU A 171 -13.47 -5.30 1.39
N VAL A 172 -13.53 -5.99 0.25
CA VAL A 172 -14.75 -6.11 -0.57
C VAL A 172 -15.88 -6.77 0.23
N TRP A 173 -15.61 -7.87 0.93
CA TRP A 173 -16.62 -8.53 1.75
C TRP A 173 -17.07 -7.69 2.94
N THR A 174 -16.16 -6.93 3.55
CA THR A 174 -16.48 -5.99 4.63
C THR A 174 -17.44 -4.90 4.15
N ILE A 175 -17.18 -4.34 2.97
CA ILE A 175 -18.03 -3.32 2.34
C ILE A 175 -19.39 -3.92 1.95
N ALA A 176 -19.41 -5.14 1.40
CA ALA A 176 -20.65 -5.85 1.09
C ALA A 176 -21.50 -6.08 2.35
N ALA A 177 -20.89 -6.48 3.47
CA ALA A 177 -21.58 -6.65 4.75
C ALA A 177 -22.15 -5.32 5.30
N ALA A 178 -21.46 -4.20 5.08
CA ALA A 178 -21.97 -2.88 5.44
C ALA A 178 -23.18 -2.48 4.58
N LEU A 179 -23.15 -2.76 3.27
CA LEU A 179 -24.28 -2.53 2.35
C LEU A 179 -25.48 -3.41 2.71
N ARG A 180 -25.25 -4.68 3.06
CA ARG A 180 -26.30 -5.59 3.56
C ARG A 180 -27.07 -4.96 4.72
N ARG A 181 -26.33 -4.44 5.71
CA ARG A 181 -26.92 -3.82 6.89
C ARG A 181 -27.73 -2.58 6.52
N TYR A 182 -27.22 -1.76 5.61
CA TYR A 182 -27.97 -0.61 5.11
C TYR A 182 -29.27 -1.01 4.40
N MET A 183 -29.23 -2.01 3.52
CA MET A 183 -30.41 -2.49 2.79
C MET A 183 -31.48 -3.06 3.73
N ALA A 184 -31.06 -3.84 4.73
CA ALA A 184 -31.96 -4.40 5.73
C ALA A 184 -32.54 -3.32 6.67
N ASP A 185 -31.68 -2.47 7.24
CA ASP A 185 -32.08 -1.50 8.27
C ASP A 185 -32.88 -0.31 7.69
N GLN A 186 -32.56 0.16 6.48
CA GLN A 186 -33.16 1.38 5.90
C GLN A 186 -34.25 1.11 4.86
N HIS A 187 -34.17 -0.02 4.15
CA HIS A 187 -35.09 -0.33 3.05
C HIS A 187 -35.92 -1.59 3.29
N GLY A 188 -35.71 -2.29 4.42
CA GLY A 188 -36.52 -3.45 4.79
C GLY A 188 -36.38 -4.64 3.84
N ILE A 189 -35.28 -4.72 3.09
CA ILE A 189 -35.02 -5.81 2.14
C ILE A 189 -34.81 -7.10 2.92
N ASP A 190 -35.36 -8.20 2.39
CA ASP A 190 -35.13 -9.54 2.94
C ASP A 190 -33.61 -9.83 3.00
N PRO A 191 -33.06 -10.14 4.19
CA PRO A 191 -31.65 -10.44 4.34
C PRO A 191 -31.14 -11.52 3.39
N ALA A 192 -31.93 -12.56 3.09
CA ALA A 192 -31.51 -13.62 2.18
C ALA A 192 -31.37 -13.13 0.73
N ALA A 193 -32.31 -12.30 0.26
CA ALA A 193 -32.23 -11.68 -1.05
C ALA A 193 -31.03 -10.71 -1.16
N ALA A 194 -30.81 -9.89 -0.13
CA ALA A 194 -29.64 -9.01 -0.06
C ALA A 194 -28.33 -9.79 -0.06
N ASP A 195 -28.24 -10.86 0.73
CA ASP A 195 -27.05 -11.72 0.82
C ASP A 195 -26.70 -12.36 -0.53
N SER A 196 -27.69 -12.88 -1.25
CA SER A 196 -27.46 -13.46 -2.58
C SER A 196 -26.98 -12.43 -3.61
N ALA A 197 -27.60 -11.25 -3.64
CA ALA A 197 -27.23 -10.19 -4.59
C ALA A 197 -25.82 -9.65 -4.31
N LEU A 198 -25.51 -9.41 -3.03
CA LEU A 198 -24.19 -8.94 -2.60
C LEU A 198 -23.10 -9.99 -2.85
N ALA A 199 -23.38 -11.27 -2.58
CA ALA A 199 -22.43 -12.35 -2.86
C ALA A 199 -22.10 -12.44 -4.36
N SER A 200 -23.10 -12.30 -5.22
CA SER A 200 -22.91 -12.29 -6.68
C SER A 200 -22.10 -11.06 -7.14
N ALA A 201 -22.45 -9.87 -6.64
CA ALA A 201 -21.77 -8.62 -7.00
C ALA A 201 -20.29 -8.64 -6.53
N ALA A 202 -20.05 -9.00 -5.27
CA ALA A 202 -18.71 -9.12 -4.71
C ALA A 202 -17.89 -10.22 -5.41
N GLY A 203 -18.49 -11.37 -5.70
CA GLY A 203 -17.84 -12.46 -6.43
C GLY A 203 -17.40 -12.03 -7.83
N THR A 204 -18.25 -11.31 -8.56
CA THR A 204 -17.91 -10.75 -9.89
C THR A 204 -16.74 -9.78 -9.79
N LEU A 205 -16.81 -8.86 -8.81
CA LEU A 205 -15.78 -7.86 -8.55
C LEU A 205 -14.40 -8.49 -8.26
N LEU A 206 -14.39 -9.55 -7.45
CA LEU A 206 -13.18 -10.29 -7.07
C LEU A 206 -12.64 -11.16 -8.21
N SER A 207 -13.52 -11.75 -9.02
CA SER A 207 -13.11 -12.55 -10.18
C SER A 207 -12.41 -11.75 -11.28
N ALA A 208 -12.67 -10.43 -11.34
CA ALA A 208 -12.03 -9.51 -12.28
C ALA A 208 -10.61 -9.10 -11.83
N TYR A 209 -10.13 -9.57 -10.67
CA TYR A 209 -8.81 -9.23 -10.17
C TYR A 209 -7.70 -9.95 -10.95
N ASP A 210 -6.71 -9.18 -11.39
CA ASP A 210 -5.46 -9.69 -11.96
C ASP A 210 -4.27 -9.04 -11.22
N GLU A 211 -3.60 -9.83 -10.38
CA GLU A 211 -2.37 -9.43 -9.67
C GLU A 211 -1.28 -8.95 -10.65
N GLY A 212 -1.27 -9.50 -11.87
CA GLY A 212 -0.37 -9.10 -12.95
C GLY A 212 -0.64 -7.70 -13.52
N ASP A 213 -1.80 -7.11 -13.23
CA ASP A 213 -2.17 -5.76 -13.69
C ASP A 213 -1.68 -4.65 -12.74
N THR A 214 -1.22 -5.02 -11.54
CA THR A 214 -0.69 -4.07 -10.57
C THR A 214 0.50 -3.31 -11.17
N LEU A 215 0.67 -2.04 -10.79
CA LEU A 215 1.83 -1.26 -11.26
C LEU A 215 3.15 -1.89 -10.80
N ASP A 216 3.18 -2.51 -9.63
CA ASP A 216 4.35 -3.19 -9.09
C ASP A 216 4.72 -4.38 -9.99
N ALA A 217 3.76 -5.25 -10.35
CA ALA A 217 3.99 -6.37 -11.27
C ALA A 217 4.41 -5.90 -12.67
N ARG A 218 3.75 -4.86 -13.21
CA ARG A 218 4.13 -4.23 -14.50
C ARG A 218 5.57 -3.69 -14.46
N SER A 219 5.96 -3.05 -13.34
CA SER A 219 7.31 -2.52 -13.15
C SER A 219 8.35 -3.63 -13.03
N VAL A 220 8.04 -4.72 -12.34
CA VAL A 220 8.90 -5.92 -12.25
C VAL A 220 9.09 -6.56 -13.62
N ARG A 221 8.02 -6.70 -14.43
CA ARG A 221 8.14 -7.22 -15.81
C ARG A 221 9.04 -6.33 -16.67
N LEU A 222 8.94 -5.00 -16.54
CA LEU A 222 9.85 -4.08 -17.25
C LEU A 222 11.29 -4.25 -16.77
N ALA A 223 11.50 -4.31 -15.45
CA ALA A 223 12.83 -4.51 -14.87
C ALA A 223 13.44 -5.86 -15.29
N GLN A 224 12.67 -6.94 -15.37
CA GLN A 224 13.14 -8.24 -15.84
C GLN A 224 13.66 -8.15 -17.27
N ARG A 225 12.90 -7.53 -18.19
CA ARG A 225 13.33 -7.31 -19.57
C ARG A 225 14.60 -6.45 -19.65
N LEU A 226 14.69 -5.40 -18.84
CA LEU A 226 15.90 -4.57 -18.77
C LEU A 226 17.09 -5.36 -18.21
N GLY A 227 16.86 -6.27 -17.27
CA GLY A 227 17.88 -7.16 -16.72
C GLY A 227 18.39 -8.17 -17.74
N GLU A 228 17.49 -8.79 -18.49
CA GLU A 228 17.80 -9.71 -19.61
C GLU A 228 18.60 -9.01 -20.72
N ALA A 229 18.34 -7.72 -20.94
CA ALA A 229 19.08 -6.89 -21.89
C ALA A 229 20.38 -6.29 -21.31
N GLU A 230 20.75 -6.63 -20.07
CA GLU A 230 21.92 -6.09 -19.35
C GLU A 230 21.90 -4.54 -19.17
N ARG A 231 20.70 -3.95 -19.12
CA ARG A 231 20.45 -2.49 -19.04
C ARG A 231 20.06 -2.00 -17.65
N LEU A 232 20.14 -2.86 -16.63
CA LEU A 232 19.94 -2.48 -15.23
C LEU A 232 21.28 -2.15 -14.56
N ASP A 233 21.94 -1.07 -14.98
CA ASP A 233 23.18 -0.57 -14.38
C ASP A 233 22.93 0.57 -13.38
N GLY A 234 23.99 1.03 -12.70
CA GLY A 234 23.88 2.09 -11.69
C GLY A 234 23.32 3.42 -12.24
N ALA A 235 23.63 3.73 -13.50
CA ALA A 235 23.12 4.93 -14.18
C ALA A 235 21.60 4.83 -14.43
N ALA A 236 21.11 3.65 -14.85
CA ALA A 236 19.69 3.38 -14.99
C ALA A 236 18.96 3.53 -13.65
N PHE A 237 19.50 2.98 -12.56
CA PHE A 237 18.91 3.15 -11.22
C PHE A 237 18.82 4.62 -10.79
N LEU A 238 19.88 5.39 -10.99
CA LEU A 238 19.88 6.81 -10.69
C LEU A 238 18.82 7.55 -11.52
N SER A 239 18.74 7.24 -12.81
CA SER A 239 17.75 7.81 -13.74
C SER A 239 16.30 7.48 -13.34
N PHE A 240 16.02 6.25 -12.89
CA PHE A 240 14.69 5.88 -12.40
C PHE A 240 14.28 6.67 -11.16
N LEU A 241 15.20 6.87 -10.22
CA LEU A 241 14.94 7.63 -9.00
C LEU A 241 14.74 9.12 -9.30
N THR A 242 15.65 9.75 -10.05
CA THR A 242 15.57 11.19 -10.36
C THR A 242 14.42 11.53 -11.31
N GLY A 243 14.04 10.60 -12.20
CA GLY A 243 12.85 10.67 -13.06
C GLY A 243 11.52 10.46 -12.32
N GLY A 244 11.56 10.21 -11.00
CA GLY A 244 10.37 10.02 -10.17
C GLY A 244 9.64 8.70 -10.45
N THR A 245 10.34 7.70 -10.99
CA THR A 245 9.79 6.36 -11.27
C THR A 245 10.27 5.38 -10.19
N LEU A 246 9.92 5.67 -8.94
CA LEU A 246 10.32 4.87 -7.77
C LEU A 246 9.94 3.39 -7.91
N THR A 247 8.79 3.08 -8.50
CA THR A 247 8.35 1.69 -8.72
C THR A 247 9.31 0.93 -9.62
N LEU A 248 9.88 1.56 -10.64
CA LEU A 248 10.86 0.94 -11.52
C LEU A 248 12.22 0.80 -10.83
N PHE A 249 12.61 1.77 -9.99
CA PHE A 249 13.79 1.67 -9.13
C PHE A 249 13.68 0.45 -8.18
N LEU A 250 12.56 0.30 -7.47
CA LEU A 250 12.29 -0.83 -6.58
C LEU A 250 12.24 -2.16 -7.34
N ALA A 251 11.59 -2.18 -8.51
CA ALA A 251 11.55 -3.34 -9.38
C ALA A 251 12.93 -3.78 -9.87
N GLY A 252 13.79 -2.82 -10.25
CA GLY A 252 15.18 -3.10 -10.59
C GLY A 252 15.96 -3.74 -9.45
N LEU A 253 15.78 -3.23 -8.22
CA LEU A 253 16.43 -3.79 -7.03
C LEU A 253 15.91 -5.20 -6.75
N SER A 254 14.62 -5.44 -6.91
CA SER A 254 14.00 -6.77 -6.80
C SER A 254 14.67 -7.76 -7.75
N VAL A 255 14.83 -7.40 -9.03
CA VAL A 255 15.50 -8.25 -10.04
C VAL A 255 16.97 -8.49 -9.69
N ARG A 256 17.72 -7.46 -9.30
CA ARG A 256 19.17 -7.56 -9.01
C ARG A 256 19.49 -8.31 -7.71
N THR A 257 18.60 -8.23 -6.72
CA THR A 257 18.79 -8.87 -5.40
C THR A 257 18.10 -10.23 -5.28
N GLY A 258 17.15 -10.53 -6.16
CA GLY A 258 16.29 -11.72 -6.06
C GLY A 258 15.21 -11.62 -4.97
N LEU A 259 15.05 -10.46 -4.33
CA LEU A 259 14.02 -10.23 -3.31
C LEU A 259 12.67 -9.92 -3.98
N SER A 260 11.56 -10.25 -3.31
CA SER A 260 10.24 -9.82 -3.75
C SER A 260 10.11 -8.30 -3.67
N TYR A 261 9.30 -7.68 -4.54
CA TYR A 261 9.08 -6.24 -4.55
C TYR A 261 8.67 -5.72 -3.16
N ALA A 262 7.74 -6.41 -2.48
CA ALA A 262 7.30 -6.05 -1.13
C ALA A 262 8.45 -6.07 -0.12
N SER A 263 9.35 -7.07 -0.19
CA SER A 263 10.50 -7.15 0.70
C SER A 263 11.53 -6.04 0.45
N VAL A 264 11.73 -5.63 -0.81
CA VAL A 264 12.57 -4.48 -1.14
C VAL A 264 11.99 -3.21 -0.53
N TRP A 265 10.67 -3.02 -0.61
CA TRP A 265 9.99 -1.90 0.04
C TRP A 265 10.17 -1.92 1.56
N ASP A 266 9.96 -3.07 2.22
CA ASP A 266 10.13 -3.21 3.68
C ASP A 266 11.55 -2.83 4.11
N VAL A 267 12.57 -3.27 3.38
CA VAL A 267 13.97 -2.94 3.65
C VAL A 267 14.24 -1.45 3.41
N LEU A 268 13.72 -0.88 2.32
CA LEU A 268 13.88 0.55 2.03
C LEU A 268 13.24 1.42 3.11
N SER A 269 12.12 0.97 3.68
CA SER A 269 11.36 1.69 4.71
C SER A 269 11.97 1.57 6.12
N ASP A 270 13.18 1.02 6.26
CA ASP A 270 13.91 0.95 7.52
C ASP A 270 14.11 2.36 8.10
N PRO A 271 13.56 2.68 9.29
CA PRO A 271 13.71 3.99 9.91
C PRO A 271 15.16 4.41 10.19
N ALA A 272 16.09 3.44 10.23
CA ALA A 272 17.50 3.72 10.39
C ALA A 272 18.22 4.09 9.08
N GLY A 273 17.54 4.04 7.93
CA GLY A 273 18.10 4.39 6.61
C GLY A 273 19.19 3.43 6.11
N ARG A 274 19.44 2.32 6.82
CA ARG A 274 20.52 1.37 6.48
C ARG A 274 20.11 0.38 5.41
N GLY A 275 18.81 0.09 5.32
CA GLY A 275 18.28 -0.88 4.37
C GLY A 275 18.66 -0.58 2.91
N LEU A 276 18.60 0.69 2.49
CA LEU A 276 19.00 1.08 1.14
C LEU A 276 20.47 0.76 0.84
N VAL A 277 21.37 0.97 1.81
CA VAL A 277 22.79 0.67 1.66
C VAL A 277 23.01 -0.81 1.37
N TYR A 278 22.33 -1.68 2.12
CA TYR A 278 22.39 -3.12 1.89
C TYR A 278 21.79 -3.52 0.54
N LEU A 279 20.67 -2.91 0.13
CA LEU A 279 20.07 -3.16 -1.19
C LEU A 279 21.02 -2.78 -2.33
N LEU A 280 21.62 -1.59 -2.29
CA LEU A 280 22.56 -1.12 -3.33
C LEU A 280 23.81 -1.99 -3.39
N ARG A 281 24.35 -2.42 -2.24
CA ARG A 281 25.50 -3.34 -2.19
C ARG A 281 25.15 -4.73 -2.72
N ALA A 282 24.04 -5.31 -2.30
CA ALA A 282 23.61 -6.64 -2.76
C ALA A 282 23.24 -6.65 -4.25
N ALA A 283 22.74 -5.52 -4.77
CA ALA A 283 22.49 -5.31 -6.19
C ALA A 283 23.77 -5.11 -7.00
N GLY A 284 24.94 -4.91 -6.38
CA GLY A 284 26.21 -4.71 -7.08
C GLY A 284 26.32 -3.35 -7.77
N ILE A 285 25.71 -2.30 -7.19
CA ILE A 285 25.79 -0.94 -7.73
C ILE A 285 27.18 -0.36 -7.44
N PRO A 286 27.86 0.28 -8.41
CA PRO A 286 29.16 0.88 -8.16
C PRO A 286 29.05 2.08 -7.22
N ARG A 287 30.16 2.43 -6.58
CA ARG A 287 30.19 3.39 -5.46
C ARG A 287 29.70 4.79 -5.86
N GLN A 288 30.06 5.24 -7.06
CA GLN A 288 29.74 6.59 -7.52
C GLN A 288 28.22 6.77 -7.68
N GLU A 289 27.58 5.81 -8.32
CA GLU A 289 26.14 5.79 -8.54
C GLU A 289 25.38 5.53 -7.22
N ALA A 290 25.88 4.63 -6.37
CA ALA A 290 25.29 4.39 -5.07
C ALA A 290 25.30 5.66 -4.19
N ALA A 291 26.41 6.39 -4.15
CA ALA A 291 26.47 7.67 -3.43
C ALA A 291 25.48 8.69 -4.01
N ALA A 292 25.38 8.81 -5.34
CA ALA A 292 24.41 9.70 -5.98
C ALA A 292 22.95 9.32 -5.64
N ILE A 293 22.62 8.03 -5.62
CA ILE A 293 21.30 7.51 -5.24
C ILE A 293 20.99 7.84 -3.77
N LEU A 294 21.95 7.61 -2.86
CA LEU A 294 21.79 7.93 -1.43
C LEU A 294 21.57 9.43 -1.21
N ILE A 295 22.30 10.29 -1.92
CA ILE A 295 22.13 11.75 -1.87
C ILE A 295 20.76 12.15 -2.39
N ALA A 296 20.36 11.61 -3.55
CA ALA A 296 19.09 11.93 -4.19
C ALA A 296 17.92 11.54 -3.28
N LEU A 297 17.94 10.34 -2.71
CA LEU A 297 16.88 9.91 -1.80
C LEU A 297 16.93 10.68 -0.48
N GLY A 298 18.09 10.86 0.15
CA GLY A 298 18.22 11.59 1.41
C GLY A 298 17.75 13.05 1.31
N SER A 299 17.99 13.70 0.17
CA SER A 299 17.50 15.06 -0.11
C SER A 299 15.97 15.12 -0.26
N ILE A 300 15.35 14.01 -0.66
CA ILE A 300 13.89 13.85 -0.78
C ILE A 300 13.27 13.48 0.56
N THR A 301 13.95 12.63 1.34
CA THR A 301 13.42 12.06 2.58
C THR A 301 13.67 12.91 3.82
N ASP A 302 14.56 13.90 3.75
CA ASP A 302 15.01 14.75 4.87
C ASP A 302 15.61 13.94 6.03
N GLU A 303 16.21 12.79 5.70
CA GLU A 303 16.85 11.91 6.68
C GLU A 303 18.28 12.37 6.97
N ALA A 304 18.51 12.77 8.22
CA ALA A 304 19.84 12.99 8.76
C ALA A 304 20.58 11.64 8.84
N GLY A 305 21.53 11.41 7.93
CA GLY A 305 22.25 10.13 7.90
C GLY A 305 23.10 9.87 6.68
N LEU A 306 23.14 10.78 5.70
CA LEU A 306 23.85 10.57 4.44
C LEU A 306 25.33 10.17 4.63
N ALA A 307 26.07 10.84 5.52
CA ALA A 307 27.46 10.51 5.80
C ALA A 307 27.60 9.07 6.35
N SER A 308 26.75 8.72 7.33
CA SER A 308 26.69 7.37 7.90
C SER A 308 26.31 6.31 6.85
N ALA A 309 25.41 6.63 5.92
CA ALA A 309 25.00 5.72 4.86
C ALA A 309 26.13 5.45 3.85
N VAL A 310 26.89 6.49 3.48
CA VAL A 310 28.06 6.35 2.61
C VAL A 310 29.19 5.58 3.30
N ASP A 311 29.45 5.85 4.57
CA ASP A 311 30.46 5.12 5.36
C ASP A 311 30.07 3.64 5.51
N LEU A 312 28.80 3.36 5.81
CA LEU A 312 28.27 2.01 5.87
C LEU A 312 28.39 1.30 4.52
N PHE A 313 28.16 2.02 3.42
CA PHE A 313 28.36 1.48 2.08
C PHE A 313 29.82 1.07 1.93
N ASP A 314 30.78 1.94 2.21
CA ASP A 314 32.21 1.68 2.03
C ASP A 314 32.74 0.49 2.84
N VAL A 315 32.22 0.26 4.05
CA VAL A 315 32.64 -0.87 4.90
C VAL A 315 31.91 -2.18 4.56
N THR A 316 30.74 -2.11 3.93
CA THR A 316 29.92 -3.30 3.63
C THR A 316 30.29 -3.89 2.27
N ASN A 317 30.72 -5.15 2.24
CA ASN A 317 30.87 -5.90 0.99
C ASN A 317 29.56 -6.57 0.54
N GLU A 318 29.49 -6.95 -0.73
CA GLU A 318 28.30 -7.56 -1.37
C GLU A 318 27.84 -8.83 -0.66
N ALA A 319 28.77 -9.70 -0.26
CA ALA A 319 28.43 -10.95 0.43
C ALA A 319 27.83 -10.70 1.82
N ALA A 320 28.33 -9.70 2.56
CA ALA A 320 27.78 -9.28 3.84
C ALA A 320 26.38 -8.68 3.67
N ALA A 321 26.18 -7.84 2.64
CA ALA A 321 24.87 -7.29 2.33
C ALA A 321 23.85 -8.38 1.99
N ARG A 322 24.19 -9.35 1.14
CA ARG A 322 23.32 -10.49 0.85
C ARG A 322 22.98 -11.33 2.09
N ARG A 323 23.95 -11.54 2.98
CA ARG A 323 23.68 -12.24 4.25
C ARG A 323 22.73 -11.45 5.14
N ALA A 324 22.93 -10.13 5.26
CA ALA A 324 22.01 -9.27 6.01
C ALA A 324 20.58 -9.35 5.44
N LEU A 325 20.44 -9.38 4.11
CA LEU A 325 19.15 -9.47 3.42
C LEU A 325 18.54 -10.88 3.36
N SER A 326 19.25 -11.91 3.80
CA SER A 326 18.80 -13.31 3.65
C SER A 326 17.47 -13.64 4.33
N LEU A 327 17.13 -12.93 5.42
CA LEU A 327 15.82 -13.10 6.06
C LEU A 327 14.69 -12.63 5.15
N TRP A 328 14.90 -11.60 4.35
CA TRP A 328 13.91 -11.03 3.43
C TRP A 328 13.68 -11.88 2.17
N SER A 329 14.53 -12.86 1.89
CA SER A 329 14.26 -13.85 0.83
C SER A 329 13.42 -15.03 1.31
N LEU A 330 13.14 -15.13 2.61
CA LEU A 330 12.30 -16.18 3.18
C LEU A 330 10.81 -15.83 3.04
N ASP A 331 9.97 -16.86 3.21
CA ASP A 331 8.52 -16.73 3.16
C ASP A 331 8.01 -15.65 4.14
N PRO A 332 7.14 -14.71 3.71
CA PRO A 332 6.58 -13.66 4.56
C PRO A 332 5.91 -14.19 5.84
N ALA A 333 5.22 -15.33 5.77
CA ALA A 333 4.57 -15.93 6.94
C ALA A 333 5.61 -16.42 7.96
N TYR A 334 6.75 -16.94 7.50
CA TYR A 334 7.87 -17.30 8.36
C TYR A 334 8.50 -16.07 9.02
N ARG A 335 8.73 -15.00 8.26
CA ARG A 335 9.23 -13.72 8.82
C ARG A 335 8.28 -13.16 9.88
N ALA A 336 6.97 -13.17 9.62
CA ALA A 336 5.95 -12.75 10.58
C ALA A 336 5.91 -13.65 11.82
N ALA A 337 6.15 -14.96 11.69
CA ALA A 337 6.29 -15.87 12.81
C ALA A 337 7.54 -15.57 13.67
N LEU A 338 8.68 -15.27 13.02
CA LEU A 338 9.90 -14.85 13.72
C LEU A 338 9.68 -13.58 14.53
N ILE A 339 9.00 -12.57 13.98
CA ILE A 339 8.68 -11.33 14.71
C ILE A 339 7.81 -11.64 15.94
N ARG A 340 6.74 -12.43 15.77
CA ARG A 340 5.83 -12.81 16.87
C ARG A 340 6.51 -13.58 18.01
N ILE A 341 7.56 -14.34 17.69
CA ILE A 341 8.33 -15.10 18.70
C ILE A 341 9.46 -14.22 19.29
N GLY A 342 10.05 -13.37 18.46
CA GLY A 342 11.20 -12.54 18.79
C GLY A 342 10.87 -11.27 19.57
N GLU A 343 9.60 -10.85 19.62
CA GLU A 343 9.16 -9.81 20.55
C GLU A 343 9.41 -10.25 22.00
N PRO A 344 10.26 -9.55 22.78
CA PRO A 344 10.27 -9.76 24.22
C PRO A 344 8.88 -9.38 24.75
N ARG A 345 8.26 -10.30 25.49
CA ARG A 345 7.12 -9.98 26.37
C ARG A 345 7.56 -8.89 27.36
N GLY A 346 7.32 -7.62 27.03
CA GLY A 346 7.59 -6.51 27.94
C GLY A 346 7.96 -5.20 27.25
N ALA A 347 6.96 -4.52 26.68
CA ALA A 347 6.89 -3.07 26.72
C ALA A 347 5.43 -2.72 27.02
N ALA A 348 5.09 -2.82 28.31
CA ALA A 348 3.83 -2.35 28.89
C ALA A 348 4.01 -0.90 29.38
#